data_AF-A0A941WL12-F1
#
_entry.id   AF-A0A941WL12-F1
#
_cell.length_a   1.000
_cell.length_b   1.000
_cell.length_c   1.000
_cell.angle_alpha   90.00
_cell.angle_beta   90.00
_cell.angle_gamma   90.00
#
_symmetry.space_group_name_H-M   'P 1'
#
loop_
_entity.id
_entity.type
_entity.pdbx_description
1 polymer ?
#
loop_
_entity_poly.entity_id
_entity_poly.type
_entity_poly.pdbx_seq_one_letter_code
_entity_poly.pdbx_strand_id
1 'polypeptide(L)'
;SVVFAFGAAACREQEEPPQKTPYELYAEVPVVYEKQTAAYEDSALSLWFDHAFSKTVRQDVTPTGRDTYKIYMGKNEKENCQFFLSGAEDKTFSVSATDFRSETGDTVPVSLYYQYYFEMDYEGERQDVPDAIPPVKEGAVFTVRAEESAGFVLQAKTSPDTPSGDYTAELTVLNEAGQEVKTATVFLHVWDFTLSEDTVCRTAMWVDKNRLGGHDYQTLYDYLLENRVNAYDLPYALSDPAVDEYLDNPRVNSFNILGFKFNRESGKSEGQIRDAMTYAYEKLSPVAAWKEKGYFYLVDEPNVNESHKLNWIAEYGQWLEECFPGYRQLSPFFSSLWLRQGETDWIEYLRPYIRIWVPKTIAYTTLEEYGSIRGAEMLYQGDIGGITAKFGDYPDRVKKMEQEDGAEAWWYVTSQPSDPYITLNTTEPGVAYRVLFWQQKLYGVKGFLYWSTNYWSGDGWNACENVWGDRTTYGNGQLMYPGGKVGEDTPVGSLRLESVLDGIEDYQVFTMLEERIGAEETANLIRRTTTHPAVWNADEDDFAGERIILGNWLEALSQAR
;
A
#
# COMPACT_ATOMS: atom_id res chain seq x y z
N SER A 1 -68.75 -55.76 2.50
CA SER A 1 -67.41 -55.46 3.03
C SER A 1 -67.21 -53.96 3.00
N VAL A 2 -67.20 -53.33 4.17
CA VAL A 2 -66.91 -51.91 4.34
C VAL A 2 -65.39 -51.78 4.47
N VAL A 3 -64.75 -50.99 3.61
CA VAL A 3 -63.31 -50.70 3.72
C VAL A 3 -63.17 -49.20 3.96
N PHE A 4 -62.66 -48.86 5.15
CA PHE A 4 -62.19 -47.53 5.51
C PHE A 4 -60.87 -47.25 4.81
N ALA A 5 -60.77 -46.13 4.09
CA ALA A 5 -59.51 -45.58 3.62
C ALA A 5 -59.08 -44.46 4.57
N PHE A 6 -58.00 -44.68 5.32
CA PHE A 6 -57.33 -43.67 6.12
C PHE A 6 -56.52 -42.75 5.21
N GLY A 7 -56.72 -41.44 5.35
CA GLY A 7 -55.89 -40.41 4.72
C GLY A 7 -54.53 -40.31 5.41
N ALA A 8 -53.47 -40.35 4.61
CA ALA A 8 -52.13 -39.97 5.04
C ALA A 8 -51.93 -38.47 4.78
N ALA A 9 -51.80 -37.70 5.86
CA ALA A 9 -51.32 -36.33 5.79
C ALA A 9 -49.81 -36.35 5.50
N ALA A 10 -49.40 -35.74 4.39
CA ALA A 10 -47.98 -35.51 4.09
C ALA A 10 -47.46 -34.39 5.00
N CYS A 11 -46.52 -34.71 5.89
CA CYS A 11 -45.67 -33.72 6.52
C CYS A 11 -44.85 -33.02 5.43
N ARG A 12 -45.05 -31.72 5.25
CA ARG A 12 -44.08 -30.88 4.54
C ARG A 12 -42.86 -30.75 5.46
N GLU A 13 -41.73 -31.28 5.02
CA GLU A 13 -40.44 -30.87 5.56
C GLU A 13 -40.31 -29.35 5.37
N GLN A 14 -40.08 -28.62 6.45
CA GLN A 14 -39.66 -27.23 6.38
C GLN A 14 -38.24 -27.26 5.79
N GLU A 15 -38.04 -26.67 4.61
CA GLU A 15 -36.70 -26.35 4.12
C GLU A 15 -36.04 -25.44 5.17
N GLU A 16 -34.93 -25.90 5.77
CA GLU A 16 -34.08 -25.05 6.59
C GLU A 16 -33.62 -23.87 5.72
N PRO A 17 -33.67 -22.63 6.22
CA PRO A 17 -33.17 -21.49 5.47
C PRO A 17 -31.69 -21.71 5.13
N PRO A 18 -31.22 -21.26 3.95
CA PRO A 18 -29.84 -21.46 3.55
C PRO A 18 -28.90 -20.94 4.63
N GLN A 19 -27.97 -21.79 5.07
CA GLN A 19 -26.97 -21.43 6.06
C GLN A 19 -26.09 -20.34 5.44
N LYS A 20 -26.17 -19.12 6.00
CA LYS A 20 -25.35 -17.99 5.54
C LYS A 20 -23.88 -18.37 5.57
N THR A 21 -23.13 -17.96 4.56
CA THR A 21 -21.67 -18.09 4.62
C THR A 21 -21.11 -17.24 5.76
N PRO A 22 -19.92 -17.52 6.33
CA PRO A 22 -19.32 -16.68 7.36
C PRO A 22 -19.26 -15.21 6.93
N TYR A 23 -18.99 -14.94 5.65
CA TYR A 23 -18.88 -13.59 5.09
C TYR A 23 -20.19 -12.81 5.14
N GLU A 24 -21.33 -13.44 4.84
CA GLU A 24 -22.66 -12.80 4.90
C GLU A 24 -23.11 -12.45 6.33
N LEU A 25 -22.44 -12.98 7.36
CA LEU A 25 -22.66 -12.60 8.76
C LEU A 25 -21.93 -11.32 9.13
N TYR A 26 -20.83 -11.02 8.46
CA TYR A 26 -19.96 -9.87 8.74
C TYR A 26 -20.07 -8.77 7.67
N ALA A 27 -20.81 -9.00 6.60
CA ALA A 27 -21.16 -7.98 5.63
C ALA A 27 -22.00 -6.88 6.28
N GLU A 28 -21.73 -5.63 5.91
CA GLU A 28 -22.54 -4.50 6.35
C GLU A 28 -23.94 -4.57 5.72
N VAL A 29 -24.96 -4.21 6.50
CA VAL A 29 -26.26 -3.86 5.92
C VAL A 29 -26.12 -2.44 5.36
N PRO A 30 -26.30 -2.22 4.05
CA PRO A 30 -26.11 -0.90 3.45
C PRO A 30 -26.86 0.18 4.22
N VAL A 31 -26.14 1.21 4.66
CA VAL A 31 -26.76 2.37 5.30
C VAL A 31 -27.56 3.11 4.24
N VAL A 32 -28.84 3.37 4.52
CA VAL A 32 -29.65 4.25 3.67
C VAL A 32 -29.23 5.67 3.99
N TYR A 33 -28.48 6.26 3.08
CA TYR A 33 -27.95 7.61 3.21
C TYR A 33 -29.06 8.63 2.92
N GLU A 34 -29.44 9.43 3.91
CA GLU A 34 -30.36 10.56 3.71
C GLU A 34 -29.57 11.81 3.37
N LYS A 35 -29.85 12.37 2.18
CA LYS A 35 -29.29 13.65 1.75
C LYS A 35 -29.68 14.77 2.70
N GLN A 36 -28.69 15.51 3.17
CA GLN A 36 -28.92 16.74 3.94
C GLN A 36 -29.11 17.95 3.01
N THR A 37 -29.86 18.94 3.50
CA THR A 37 -30.10 20.20 2.80
C THR A 37 -29.62 21.34 3.69
N ALA A 38 -28.73 22.17 3.16
CA ALA A 38 -28.17 23.31 3.86
C ALA A 38 -29.19 24.46 4.01
N ALA A 39 -28.93 25.35 4.98
CA ALA A 39 -29.80 26.50 5.22
C ALA A 39 -29.92 27.45 4.02
N TYR A 40 -28.85 27.59 3.23
CA TYR A 40 -28.81 28.37 1.98
C TYR A 40 -28.45 27.47 0.80
N GLU A 41 -29.04 26.27 0.74
CA GLU A 41 -28.81 25.24 -0.29
C GLU A 41 -28.63 25.84 -1.70
N ASP A 42 -27.45 25.59 -2.30
CA ASP A 42 -27.20 25.95 -3.69
C ASP A 42 -27.52 24.76 -4.60
N SER A 43 -28.70 24.80 -5.25
CA SER A 43 -29.11 23.74 -6.17
C SER A 43 -28.24 23.60 -7.42
N ALA A 44 -27.41 24.59 -7.75
CA ALA A 44 -26.51 24.57 -8.90
C ALA A 44 -25.12 23.98 -8.58
N LEU A 45 -24.87 23.69 -7.31
CA LEU A 45 -23.68 22.99 -6.83
C LEU A 45 -24.09 21.58 -6.39
N SER A 46 -23.31 20.57 -6.73
CA SER A 46 -23.49 19.19 -6.28
C SER A 46 -22.40 18.85 -5.27
N LEU A 47 -22.76 18.15 -4.19
CA LEU A 47 -21.85 17.53 -3.24
C LEU A 47 -22.11 16.03 -3.29
N TRP A 48 -21.07 15.23 -3.47
CA TRP A 48 -21.16 13.77 -3.49
C TRP A 48 -19.85 13.15 -2.99
N PHE A 49 -19.92 11.87 -2.61
CA PHE A 49 -18.82 11.14 -1.98
C PHE A 49 -18.36 9.95 -2.80
N ASP A 50 -17.13 9.53 -2.57
CA ASP A 50 -16.60 8.29 -3.12
C ASP A 50 -15.57 7.62 -2.20
N HIS A 51 -15.11 6.44 -2.59
CA HIS A 51 -14.12 5.69 -1.84
C HIS A 51 -12.76 6.42 -1.79
N ALA A 52 -11.99 6.15 -0.73
CA ALA A 52 -10.63 6.65 -0.50
C ALA A 52 -9.70 6.47 -1.71
N PHE A 53 -9.89 5.37 -2.45
CA PHE A 53 -9.03 4.91 -3.53
C PHE A 53 -9.65 5.12 -4.92
N SER A 54 -10.78 5.81 -5.02
CA SER A 54 -11.39 6.16 -6.31
C SER A 54 -10.55 7.21 -7.05
N LYS A 55 -10.54 7.17 -8.38
CA LYS A 55 -9.85 8.14 -9.23
C LYS A 55 -10.79 8.94 -10.11
N THR A 56 -11.43 9.93 -9.49
CA THR A 56 -12.28 10.87 -10.21
C THR A 56 -11.43 11.92 -10.91
N VAL A 57 -11.34 11.84 -12.24
CA VAL A 57 -10.72 12.88 -13.07
C VAL A 57 -11.47 14.21 -12.93
N ARG A 58 -10.79 15.33 -13.16
CA ARG A 58 -11.40 16.68 -13.03
C ARG A 58 -12.64 16.85 -13.89
N GLN A 59 -12.67 16.20 -15.06
CA GLN A 59 -13.76 16.28 -16.03
C GLN A 59 -14.99 15.44 -15.65
N ASP A 60 -14.88 14.54 -14.66
CA ASP A 60 -16.02 13.73 -14.24
C ASP A 60 -16.83 14.47 -13.18
N VAL A 61 -18.01 14.91 -13.59
CA VAL A 61 -18.99 15.63 -12.76
C VAL A 61 -20.16 14.74 -12.33
N THR A 62 -20.07 13.44 -12.58
CA THR A 62 -21.17 12.49 -12.35
C THR A 62 -21.22 12.08 -10.88
N PRO A 63 -22.31 12.41 -10.14
CA PRO A 63 -22.43 11.94 -8.77
C PRO A 63 -22.56 10.42 -8.72
N THR A 64 -21.84 9.79 -7.79
CA THR A 64 -21.91 8.34 -7.51
C THR A 64 -23.27 7.89 -6.95
N GLY A 65 -24.10 8.84 -6.53
CA GLY A 65 -25.33 8.58 -5.75
C GLY A 65 -25.09 8.50 -4.24
N ARG A 66 -23.83 8.66 -3.78
CA ARG A 66 -23.48 8.75 -2.35
C ARG A 66 -23.58 10.21 -1.88
N ASP A 67 -24.62 10.53 -1.11
CA ASP A 67 -24.79 11.85 -0.49
C ASP A 67 -23.98 12.01 0.82
N THR A 68 -23.41 10.91 1.34
CA THR A 68 -22.55 10.83 2.53
C THR A 68 -21.68 9.57 2.43
N TYR A 69 -20.79 9.36 3.38
CA TYR A 69 -19.89 8.22 3.45
C TYR A 69 -19.69 7.74 4.91
N LYS A 70 -19.42 6.45 5.08
CA LYS A 70 -19.03 5.86 6.36
C LYS A 70 -17.63 5.26 6.27
N ILE A 71 -16.72 5.79 7.08
CA ILE A 71 -15.34 5.30 7.23
C ILE A 71 -15.33 4.16 8.25
N TYR A 72 -14.49 3.16 8.01
CA TYR A 72 -14.33 1.98 8.85
C TYR A 72 -12.85 1.77 9.15
N MET A 73 -12.47 1.76 10.43
CA MET A 73 -11.06 1.65 10.83
C MET A 73 -10.89 1.07 12.23
N GLY A 74 -9.74 0.50 12.52
CA GLY A 74 -9.31 0.08 13.85
C GLY A 74 -8.72 1.23 14.64
N LYS A 75 -8.32 0.93 15.88
CA LYS A 75 -7.57 1.87 16.72
C LYS A 75 -6.12 1.92 16.25
N ASN A 76 -5.53 3.12 16.28
CA ASN A 76 -4.19 3.42 15.75
C ASN A 76 -4.04 3.24 14.23
N GLU A 77 -5.11 3.49 13.48
CA GLU A 77 -5.15 3.45 12.00
C GLU A 77 -5.35 4.88 11.45
N LYS A 78 -5.09 5.07 10.16
CA LYS A 78 -5.54 6.25 9.40
C LYS A 78 -6.39 5.76 8.24
N GLU A 79 -7.61 6.27 8.12
CA GLU A 79 -8.50 5.92 7.00
C GLU A 79 -9.22 7.18 6.53
N ASN A 80 -9.69 7.17 5.29
CA ASN A 80 -10.23 8.37 4.67
C ASN A 80 -11.40 8.07 3.72
N CYS A 81 -12.03 9.14 3.26
CA CYS A 81 -12.94 9.11 2.12
C CYS A 81 -12.72 10.33 1.24
N GLN A 82 -13.29 10.30 0.04
CA GLN A 82 -13.26 11.43 -0.88
C GLN A 82 -14.63 12.09 -0.98
N PHE A 83 -14.65 13.41 -1.16
CA PHE A 83 -15.85 14.14 -1.54
C PHE A 83 -15.54 15.14 -2.64
N PHE A 84 -16.56 15.45 -3.44
CA PHE A 84 -16.43 16.24 -4.64
C PHE A 84 -17.49 17.31 -4.72
N LEU A 85 -17.08 18.46 -5.23
CA LEU A 85 -17.95 19.58 -5.55
C LEU A 85 -17.90 19.84 -7.05
N SER A 86 -19.06 19.90 -7.69
CA SER A 86 -19.19 20.17 -9.13
C SER A 86 -20.43 21.03 -9.40
N GLY A 87 -20.38 21.83 -10.47
CA GLY A 87 -21.48 22.74 -10.80
C GLY A 87 -21.59 23.01 -12.30
N ALA A 88 -22.79 23.41 -12.74
CA ALA A 88 -23.02 23.83 -14.12
C ALA A 88 -22.46 25.25 -14.42
N GLU A 89 -22.04 25.96 -13.38
CA GLU A 89 -21.47 27.30 -13.43
C GLU A 89 -20.24 27.34 -12.53
N ASP A 90 -19.36 28.32 -12.74
CA ASP A 90 -18.24 28.58 -11.84
C ASP A 90 -18.75 28.88 -10.42
N LYS A 91 -18.18 28.21 -9.42
CA LYS A 91 -18.53 28.39 -8.01
C LYS A 91 -17.26 28.59 -7.18
N THR A 92 -17.33 29.56 -6.28
CA THR A 92 -16.29 29.84 -5.29
C THR A 92 -16.83 29.52 -3.90
N PHE A 93 -16.05 28.77 -3.14
CA PHE A 93 -16.46 28.29 -1.82
C PHE A 93 -15.25 28.03 -0.91
N SER A 94 -15.51 27.87 0.38
CA SER A 94 -14.60 27.24 1.32
C SER A 94 -15.22 25.97 1.88
N VAL A 95 -14.38 25.07 2.39
CA VAL A 95 -14.80 23.81 3.02
C VAL A 95 -14.25 23.72 4.43
N SER A 96 -15.02 23.12 5.32
CA SER A 96 -14.60 22.80 6.69
C SER A 96 -15.29 21.53 7.17
N ALA A 97 -14.66 20.79 8.07
CA ALA A 97 -15.28 19.66 8.74
C ALA A 97 -15.05 19.78 10.25
N THR A 98 -16.01 19.35 11.06
CA THR A 98 -15.78 19.16 12.49
C THR A 98 -14.93 17.92 12.74
N ASP A 99 -14.27 17.83 13.88
CA ASP A 99 -13.80 16.53 14.38
C ASP A 99 -14.99 15.57 14.52
N PHE A 100 -14.73 14.28 14.32
CA PHE A 100 -15.69 13.21 14.59
C PHE A 100 -16.01 13.17 16.09
N ARG A 101 -17.29 13.00 16.44
CA ARG A 101 -17.77 12.92 17.82
C ARG A 101 -18.67 11.71 18.03
N SER A 102 -18.45 10.98 19.12
CA SER A 102 -19.36 9.92 19.56
C SER A 102 -20.52 10.48 20.40
N GLU A 103 -21.53 9.67 20.66
CA GLU A 103 -22.63 10.03 21.58
C GLU A 103 -22.13 10.30 23.02
N THR A 104 -21.01 9.69 23.42
CA THR A 104 -20.37 9.86 24.73
C THR A 104 -19.47 11.10 24.81
N GLY A 105 -19.24 11.78 23.67
CA GLY A 105 -18.43 13.00 23.59
C GLY A 105 -16.95 12.78 23.30
N ASP A 106 -16.53 11.54 23.00
CA ASP A 106 -15.17 11.23 22.55
C ASP A 106 -14.93 11.81 21.15
N THR A 107 -13.69 12.16 20.83
CA THR A 107 -13.35 12.85 19.59
C THR A 107 -12.29 12.12 18.78
N VAL A 108 -12.46 12.07 17.45
CA VAL A 108 -11.43 11.65 16.49
C VAL A 108 -11.10 12.84 15.57
N PRO A 109 -9.84 13.30 15.50
CA PRO A 109 -9.47 14.46 14.70
C PRO A 109 -9.72 14.25 13.20
N VAL A 110 -10.13 15.32 12.51
CA VAL A 110 -10.28 15.34 11.05
C VAL A 110 -9.20 16.20 10.39
N SER A 111 -8.64 15.70 9.29
CA SER A 111 -7.79 16.47 8.38
C SER A 111 -8.43 16.53 6.99
N LEU A 112 -8.35 17.70 6.35
CA LEU A 112 -8.84 17.93 5.00
C LEU A 112 -7.68 18.17 4.04
N TYR A 113 -7.74 17.56 2.86
CA TYR A 113 -6.76 17.75 1.79
C TYR A 113 -7.48 18.06 0.47
N TYR A 114 -6.89 18.93 -0.34
CA TYR A 114 -7.38 19.22 -1.69
C TYR A 114 -6.71 18.29 -2.69
N GLN A 115 -7.46 17.75 -3.65
CA GLN A 115 -6.88 16.96 -4.72
C GLN A 115 -6.29 17.88 -5.80
N TYR A 116 -4.99 17.79 -6.01
CA TYR A 116 -4.31 18.47 -7.11
C TYR A 116 -4.29 17.57 -8.34
N TYR A 117 -4.59 18.16 -9.50
CA TYR A 117 -4.81 17.43 -10.74
C TYR A 117 -3.69 17.68 -11.75
N PHE A 118 -3.35 16.65 -12.51
CA PHE A 118 -2.29 16.68 -13.52
C PHE A 118 -2.78 16.14 -14.84
N GLU A 119 -2.51 16.88 -15.91
CA GLU A 119 -2.85 16.46 -17.26
C GLU A 119 -1.93 15.30 -17.69
N MET A 120 -2.52 14.12 -17.91
CA MET A 120 -1.80 12.91 -18.32
C MET A 120 -2.65 12.01 -19.21
N ASP A 121 -2.02 10.99 -19.80
CA ASP A 121 -2.74 9.97 -20.56
C ASP A 121 -3.28 8.94 -19.56
N TYR A 122 -4.61 8.86 -19.44
CA TYR A 122 -5.32 8.00 -18.49
C TYR A 122 -6.52 7.36 -19.20
N GLU A 123 -6.65 6.04 -19.08
CA GLU A 123 -7.70 5.24 -19.74
C GLU A 123 -7.79 5.45 -21.27
N GLY A 124 -6.66 5.78 -21.91
CA GLY A 124 -6.57 5.99 -23.35
C GLY A 124 -6.91 7.40 -23.83
N GLU A 125 -7.18 8.33 -22.90
CA GLU A 125 -7.50 9.72 -23.21
C GLU A 125 -6.61 10.69 -22.41
N ARG A 126 -6.49 11.93 -22.89
CA ARG A 126 -5.77 13.00 -22.20
C ARG A 126 -6.70 13.64 -21.18
N GLN A 127 -6.43 13.44 -19.89
CA GLN A 127 -7.33 13.82 -18.80
C GLN A 127 -6.57 14.44 -17.63
N ASP A 128 -7.26 15.19 -16.78
CA ASP A 128 -6.69 15.72 -15.54
C ASP A 128 -6.94 14.74 -14.39
N VAL A 129 -5.89 14.03 -13.98
CA VAL A 129 -5.97 12.96 -12.97
C VAL A 129 -5.48 13.50 -11.61
N PRO A 130 -6.20 13.24 -10.51
CA PRO A 130 -5.77 13.66 -9.18
C PRO A 130 -4.65 12.76 -8.63
N ASP A 131 -3.73 13.33 -7.86
CA ASP A 131 -2.76 12.51 -7.12
C ASP A 131 -2.21 13.22 -5.87
N ALA A 132 -1.60 14.39 -6.01
CA ALA A 132 -1.05 15.13 -4.87
C ALA A 132 -2.18 15.71 -4.01
N ILE A 133 -2.05 15.61 -2.69
CA ILE A 133 -3.09 16.02 -1.74
C ILE A 133 -2.58 17.04 -0.72
N PRO A 134 -2.33 18.31 -1.11
CA PRO A 134 -1.94 19.35 -0.15
C PRO A 134 -3.01 19.58 0.94
N PRO A 135 -2.60 19.86 2.19
CA PRO A 135 -3.53 20.18 3.27
C PRO A 135 -4.40 21.41 2.95
N VAL A 136 -5.69 21.34 3.30
CA VAL A 136 -6.60 22.48 3.25
C VAL A 136 -6.34 23.36 4.46
N LYS A 137 -5.81 24.56 4.22
CA LYS A 137 -5.59 25.57 5.28
C LYS A 137 -6.91 26.19 5.72
N GLU A 138 -7.00 26.56 7.00
CA GLU A 138 -8.16 27.28 7.52
C GLU A 138 -8.42 28.56 6.70
N GLY A 139 -9.67 28.72 6.25
CA GLY A 139 -10.07 29.86 5.42
C GLY A 139 -9.60 29.78 3.96
N ALA A 140 -9.04 28.66 3.49
CA ALA A 140 -8.74 28.46 2.08
C ALA A 140 -10.01 28.55 1.23
N VAL A 141 -9.88 29.22 0.09
CA VAL A 141 -10.95 29.43 -0.87
C VAL A 141 -10.62 28.68 -2.14
N PHE A 142 -11.59 27.95 -2.66
CA PHE A 142 -11.49 27.13 -3.85
C PHE A 142 -12.47 27.62 -4.90
N THR A 143 -12.13 27.38 -6.16
CA THR A 143 -13.03 27.59 -7.29
C THR A 143 -13.15 26.28 -8.05
N VAL A 144 -14.38 25.84 -8.28
CA VAL A 144 -14.70 24.82 -9.28
C VAL A 144 -15.27 25.52 -10.49
N ARG A 145 -14.76 25.18 -11.68
CA ARG A 145 -15.29 25.73 -12.93
C ARG A 145 -16.54 24.96 -13.36
N ALA A 146 -17.33 25.59 -14.22
CA ALA A 146 -18.43 24.91 -14.88
C ALA A 146 -17.96 23.59 -15.53
N GLU A 147 -18.70 22.51 -15.29
CA GLU A 147 -18.41 21.17 -15.83
C GLU A 147 -17.06 20.57 -15.38
N GLU A 148 -16.51 21.04 -14.26
CA GLU A 148 -15.39 20.40 -13.55
C GLU A 148 -15.80 19.93 -12.15
N SER A 149 -15.02 18.98 -11.61
CA SER A 149 -15.06 18.55 -10.22
C SER A 149 -13.84 19.06 -9.44
N ALA A 150 -14.08 19.49 -8.20
CA ALA A 150 -13.07 19.75 -7.20
C ALA A 150 -13.13 18.66 -6.12
N GLY A 151 -12.14 17.77 -6.12
CA GLY A 151 -12.01 16.69 -5.15
C GLY A 151 -11.27 17.09 -3.88
N PHE A 152 -11.67 16.46 -2.78
CA PHE A 152 -11.09 16.62 -1.45
C PHE A 152 -10.99 15.26 -0.78
N VAL A 153 -10.02 15.10 0.13
CA VAL A 153 -9.90 13.96 1.03
C VAL A 153 -10.25 14.40 2.44
N LEU A 154 -11.13 13.64 3.10
CA LEU A 154 -11.42 13.76 4.52
C LEU A 154 -10.80 12.54 5.23
N GLN A 155 -9.80 12.77 6.07
CA GLN A 155 -9.06 11.73 6.77
C GLN A 155 -9.35 11.76 8.27
N ALA A 156 -9.55 10.58 8.85
CA ALA A 156 -9.61 10.34 10.28
C ALA A 156 -8.31 9.66 10.75
N LYS A 157 -7.83 10.00 11.96
CA LYS A 157 -6.70 9.33 12.61
C LYS A 157 -7.05 8.93 14.03
N THR A 158 -7.03 7.65 14.32
CA THR A 158 -7.24 7.12 15.68
C THR A 158 -5.90 6.97 16.41
N SER A 159 -5.95 6.82 17.73
CA SER A 159 -4.82 6.42 18.57
C SER A 159 -5.09 5.03 19.17
N PRO A 160 -4.08 4.38 19.81
CA PRO A 160 -4.29 3.12 20.48
C PRO A 160 -5.40 3.15 21.56
N ASP A 161 -5.63 4.32 22.15
CA ASP A 161 -6.58 4.55 23.23
C ASP A 161 -7.93 5.10 22.76
N THR A 162 -8.11 5.34 21.45
CA THR A 162 -9.40 5.80 20.91
C THR A 162 -10.49 4.78 21.26
N PRO A 163 -11.61 5.20 21.88
CA PRO A 163 -12.73 4.29 22.14
C PRO A 163 -13.28 3.72 20.84
N SER A 164 -13.69 2.45 20.87
CA SER A 164 -14.42 1.85 19.74
C SER A 164 -15.87 2.35 19.71
N GLY A 165 -16.48 2.26 18.55
CA GLY A 165 -17.88 2.64 18.33
C GLY A 165 -18.07 3.62 17.17
N ASP A 166 -19.29 4.13 17.07
CA ASP A 166 -19.69 5.04 16.00
C ASP A 166 -19.47 6.51 16.38
N TYR A 167 -19.03 7.28 15.38
CA TYR A 167 -18.79 8.71 15.45
C TYR A 167 -19.37 9.41 14.22
N THR A 168 -19.64 10.71 14.35
CA THR A 168 -20.11 11.57 13.26
C THR A 168 -19.33 12.87 13.19
N ALA A 169 -19.06 13.36 11.98
CA ALA A 169 -18.52 14.68 11.70
C ALA A 169 -19.44 15.43 10.73
N GLU A 170 -19.53 16.75 10.87
CA GLU A 170 -20.28 17.60 9.92
C GLU A 170 -19.31 18.21 8.91
N LEU A 171 -19.50 17.92 7.63
CA LEU A 171 -18.85 18.59 6.52
C LEU A 171 -19.71 19.78 6.09
N THR A 172 -19.09 20.96 5.95
CA THR A 172 -19.77 22.21 5.62
C THR A 172 -19.08 22.87 4.43
N VAL A 173 -19.88 23.35 3.47
CA VAL A 173 -19.41 24.17 2.35
C VAL A 173 -20.02 25.56 2.47
N LEU A 174 -19.17 26.58 2.50
CA LEU A 174 -19.57 27.97 2.64
C LEU A 174 -19.35 28.73 1.34
N ASN A 175 -20.30 29.58 0.95
CA ASN A 175 -20.10 30.52 -0.16
C ASN A 175 -19.27 31.75 0.29
N GLU A 176 -18.98 32.67 -0.64
CA GLU A 176 -18.22 33.89 -0.37
C GLU A 176 -18.88 34.83 0.68
N ALA A 177 -20.18 34.70 0.91
CA ALA A 177 -20.91 35.44 1.95
C ALA A 177 -20.84 34.77 3.33
N GLY A 178 -20.13 33.64 3.46
CA GLY A 178 -20.04 32.85 4.68
C GLY A 178 -21.32 32.07 5.00
N GLN A 179 -22.18 31.84 4.01
CA GLN A 179 -23.42 31.07 4.18
C GLN A 179 -23.19 29.60 3.84
N GLU A 180 -23.76 28.71 4.65
CA GLU A 180 -23.78 27.28 4.39
C GLU A 180 -24.66 26.94 3.19
N VAL A 181 -24.02 26.47 2.11
CA VAL A 181 -24.67 26.14 0.83
C VAL A 181 -24.72 24.65 0.54
N LYS A 182 -23.88 23.85 1.22
CA LYS A 182 -23.97 22.38 1.30
C LYS A 182 -23.53 21.91 2.68
N THR A 183 -24.10 20.80 3.11
CA THR A 183 -23.70 20.11 4.32
C THR A 183 -23.87 18.60 4.16
N ALA A 184 -23.08 17.81 4.87
CA ALA A 184 -23.26 16.37 4.99
C ALA A 184 -22.69 15.88 6.33
N THR A 185 -23.43 15.02 7.02
CA THR A 185 -22.86 14.20 8.10
C THR A 185 -21.99 13.11 7.47
N VAL A 186 -20.76 12.96 7.91
CA VAL A 186 -19.87 11.85 7.60
C VAL A 186 -19.80 10.93 8.81
N PHE A 187 -19.84 9.64 8.58
CA PHE A 187 -19.85 8.63 9.65
C PHE A 187 -18.49 7.96 9.77
N LEU A 188 -18.16 7.51 10.97
CA LEU A 188 -16.96 6.73 11.26
C LEU A 188 -17.34 5.61 12.22
N HIS A 189 -16.87 4.40 11.95
CA HIS A 189 -16.89 3.29 12.89
C HIS A 189 -15.46 2.88 13.26
N VAL A 190 -15.16 2.92 14.56
CA VAL A 190 -13.89 2.45 15.10
C VAL A 190 -14.07 1.05 15.67
N TRP A 191 -13.49 0.03 15.03
CA TRP A 191 -13.54 -1.35 15.51
C TRP A 191 -12.79 -1.52 16.84
N ASP A 192 -13.22 -2.49 17.65
CA ASP A 192 -12.62 -2.82 18.94
C ASP A 192 -11.37 -3.72 18.84
N PHE A 193 -10.42 -3.32 18.00
CA PHE A 193 -9.05 -3.85 17.99
C PHE A 193 -8.04 -2.74 17.73
N THR A 194 -6.79 -2.96 18.13
CA THR A 194 -5.72 -1.96 18.01
C THR A 194 -4.59 -2.48 17.14
N LEU A 195 -4.20 -1.69 16.12
CA LEU A 195 -3.02 -1.94 15.32
C LEU A 195 -1.76 -1.56 16.11
N SER A 196 -0.80 -2.49 16.15
CA SER A 196 0.53 -2.27 16.72
C SER A 196 1.30 -1.18 15.95
N GLU A 197 2.13 -0.41 16.67
CA GLU A 197 3.12 0.50 16.08
C GLU A 197 4.22 -0.25 15.31
N ASP A 198 4.60 -1.42 15.81
CA ASP A 198 5.44 -2.37 15.08
C ASP A 198 4.59 -3.06 14.01
N THR A 199 4.64 -2.48 12.81
CA THR A 199 3.88 -2.93 11.65
C THR A 199 4.49 -4.23 11.13
N VAL A 200 3.67 -5.25 10.88
CA VAL A 200 4.16 -6.57 10.44
C VAL A 200 4.60 -6.62 8.98
N CYS A 201 4.07 -5.72 8.13
CA CYS A 201 4.54 -5.55 6.75
C CYS A 201 5.85 -4.74 6.76
N ARG A 202 6.95 -5.35 6.31
CA ARG A 202 8.22 -4.63 6.17
C ARG A 202 8.21 -3.84 4.86
N THR A 203 8.86 -2.68 4.86
CA THR A 203 8.96 -1.87 3.65
C THR A 203 10.38 -1.38 3.45
N ALA A 204 10.82 -1.31 2.22
CA ALA A 204 12.02 -0.59 1.86
C ALA A 204 11.65 0.32 0.69
N MET A 205 11.61 1.62 0.90
CA MET A 205 11.36 2.56 -0.19
C MET A 205 12.47 3.60 -0.29
N TRP A 206 13.13 3.70 -1.46
CA TRP A 206 14.28 4.59 -1.55
C TRP A 206 13.87 6.05 -1.45
N VAL A 207 14.64 6.84 -0.71
CA VAL A 207 14.60 8.30 -0.76
C VAL A 207 15.92 8.79 -1.38
N ASP A 208 15.84 9.41 -2.56
CA ASP A 208 17.00 9.98 -3.24
C ASP A 208 17.45 11.25 -2.53
N LYS A 209 18.61 11.15 -1.86
CA LYS A 209 19.28 12.24 -1.13
C LYS A 209 19.67 13.43 -2.03
N ASN A 210 19.66 13.26 -3.35
CA ASN A 210 19.93 14.34 -4.30
C ASN A 210 18.67 15.08 -4.76
N ARG A 211 17.48 14.62 -4.36
CA ARG A 211 16.17 15.14 -4.83
C ARG A 211 15.27 15.49 -3.65
N LEU A 212 15.76 16.31 -2.73
CA LEU A 212 15.04 16.62 -1.49
C LEU A 212 14.07 17.80 -1.60
N GLY A 213 13.98 18.47 -2.76
CA GLY A 213 12.93 19.47 -3.02
C GLY A 213 12.89 20.65 -2.03
N GLY A 214 14.04 20.99 -1.41
CA GLY A 214 14.15 22.04 -0.38
C GLY A 214 14.11 21.53 1.06
N HIS A 215 13.81 20.25 1.26
CA HIS A 215 13.78 19.58 2.57
C HIS A 215 15.14 18.98 2.92
N ASP A 216 15.28 18.51 4.17
CA ASP A 216 16.33 17.57 4.54
C ASP A 216 15.86 16.10 4.45
N TYR A 217 16.80 15.16 4.53
CA TYR A 217 16.49 13.73 4.42
C TYR A 217 15.64 13.23 5.59
N GLN A 218 15.87 13.75 6.80
CA GLN A 218 15.15 13.37 7.99
C GLN A 218 13.66 13.70 7.86
N THR A 219 13.33 14.89 7.37
CA THR A 219 11.96 15.34 7.13
C THR A 219 11.20 14.38 6.20
N LEU A 220 11.84 13.92 5.12
CA LEU A 220 11.22 12.96 4.19
C LEU A 220 11.10 11.56 4.83
N TYR A 221 12.11 11.13 5.58
CA TYR A 221 12.08 9.84 6.27
C TYR A 221 10.97 9.80 7.33
N ASP A 222 10.87 10.83 8.16
CA ASP A 222 9.88 10.93 9.23
C ASP A 222 8.46 11.02 8.66
N TYR A 223 8.29 11.73 7.53
CA TYR A 223 7.01 11.76 6.83
C TYR A 223 6.59 10.37 6.32
N LEU A 224 7.51 9.58 5.76
CA LEU A 224 7.24 8.20 5.37
C LEU A 224 6.94 7.32 6.61
N LEU A 225 7.68 7.51 7.71
CA LEU A 225 7.50 6.75 8.94
C LEU A 225 6.13 6.98 9.57
N GLU A 226 5.62 8.21 9.54
CA GLU A 226 4.24 8.53 9.95
C GLU A 226 3.18 7.86 9.05
N ASN A 227 3.57 7.41 7.87
CA ASN A 227 2.74 6.62 6.95
C ASN A 227 3.14 5.13 6.94
N ARG A 228 3.74 4.63 8.03
CA ARG A 228 4.15 3.23 8.21
C ARG A 228 5.10 2.71 7.11
N VAL A 229 5.79 3.62 6.42
CA VAL A 229 6.79 3.31 5.40
C VAL A 229 8.18 3.57 5.95
N ASN A 230 9.02 2.54 5.92
CA ASN A 230 10.45 2.64 6.15
C ASN A 230 11.21 2.86 4.84
N ALA A 231 12.10 3.86 4.84
CA ALA A 231 13.03 4.06 3.75
C ALA A 231 14.21 3.07 3.82
N TYR A 232 15.02 3.02 2.77
CA TYR A 232 16.22 2.17 2.78
C TYR A 232 17.18 2.54 3.91
N ASP A 233 17.60 3.80 3.98
CA ASP A 233 18.65 4.23 4.89
C ASP A 233 18.02 4.94 6.09
N LEU A 234 18.58 4.73 7.29
CA LEU A 234 18.24 5.56 8.44
C LEU A 234 18.70 7.03 8.22
N PRO A 235 18.07 8.01 8.89
CA PRO A 235 18.48 9.42 8.78
C PRO A 235 19.91 9.70 9.25
N TYR A 236 20.44 8.86 10.13
CA TYR A 236 21.77 8.98 10.70
C TYR A 236 22.60 7.72 10.46
N ALA A 237 23.92 7.89 10.37
CA ALA A 237 24.84 6.76 10.32
C ALA A 237 24.84 6.01 11.66
N LEU A 238 25.15 4.70 11.65
CA LEU A 238 25.21 3.89 12.87
C LEU A 238 26.20 4.39 13.95
N SER A 239 27.16 5.22 13.55
CA SER A 239 28.13 5.86 14.44
C SER A 239 27.62 7.13 15.13
N ASP A 240 26.52 7.70 14.65
CA ASP A 240 25.89 8.86 15.25
C ASP A 240 24.93 8.41 16.36
N PRO A 241 25.08 8.89 17.62
CA PRO A 241 24.18 8.52 18.71
C PRO A 241 22.69 8.83 18.45
N ALA A 242 22.38 9.79 17.56
CA ALA A 242 20.99 10.11 17.21
C ALA A 242 20.26 8.95 16.48
N VAL A 243 21.00 7.99 15.91
CA VAL A 243 20.41 6.81 15.26
C VAL A 243 19.67 5.91 16.24
N ASP A 244 20.02 5.94 17.53
CA ASP A 244 19.46 5.04 18.54
C ASP A 244 17.96 5.29 18.75
N GLU A 245 17.51 6.54 18.60
CA GLU A 245 16.08 6.89 18.64
C GLU A 245 15.28 6.18 17.55
N TYR A 246 15.85 6.06 16.34
CA TYR A 246 15.23 5.32 15.24
C TYR A 246 15.30 3.81 15.45
N LEU A 247 16.41 3.30 15.98
CA LEU A 247 16.55 1.87 16.26
C LEU A 247 15.59 1.39 17.37
N ASP A 248 15.34 2.24 18.37
CA ASP A 248 14.39 1.98 19.45
C ASP A 248 12.93 2.19 19.03
N ASN A 249 12.67 3.01 18.01
CA ASN A 249 11.32 3.27 17.54
C ASN A 249 10.67 1.99 16.96
N PRO A 250 9.53 1.51 17.49
CA PRO A 250 8.85 0.32 16.99
C PRO A 250 8.34 0.48 15.55
N ARG A 251 8.07 1.71 15.08
CA ARG A 251 7.66 1.98 13.69
C ARG A 251 8.77 1.73 12.68
N VAL A 252 10.03 1.73 13.12
CA VAL A 252 11.17 1.31 12.29
C VAL A 252 11.28 -0.20 12.39
N ASN A 253 10.69 -0.92 11.43
CA ASN A 253 10.69 -2.39 11.39
C ASN A 253 11.72 -2.94 10.37
N SER A 254 12.29 -2.07 9.54
CA SER A 254 13.28 -2.44 8.54
C SER A 254 14.22 -1.29 8.16
N PHE A 255 15.51 -1.58 7.96
CA PHE A 255 16.50 -0.62 7.44
C PHE A 255 17.73 -1.29 6.83
N ASN A 256 18.39 -0.62 5.89
CA ASN A 256 19.64 -1.05 5.27
C ASN A 256 20.84 -0.65 6.14
N ILE A 257 21.55 -1.64 6.66
CA ILE A 257 22.57 -1.49 7.70
C ILE A 257 23.74 -0.59 7.30
N LEU A 258 24.22 -0.69 6.05
CA LEU A 258 25.37 0.09 5.56
C LEU A 258 24.98 1.29 4.69
N GLY A 259 23.70 1.44 4.39
CA GLY A 259 23.19 2.38 3.41
C GLY A 259 23.29 1.88 1.98
N PHE A 260 22.43 2.41 1.11
CA PHE A 260 22.28 1.96 -0.27
C PHE A 260 23.58 2.11 -1.07
N LYS A 261 24.01 1.01 -1.72
CA LYS A 261 25.23 0.92 -2.52
C LYS A 261 26.51 1.31 -1.76
N PHE A 262 26.59 1.07 -0.45
CA PHE A 262 27.87 1.09 0.27
C PHE A 262 28.72 -0.13 -0.13
N ASN A 263 29.37 -0.06 -1.29
CA ASN A 263 29.98 -1.19 -1.99
C ASN A 263 31.13 -0.73 -2.91
N ARG A 264 31.59 -1.61 -3.81
CA ARG A 264 32.64 -1.30 -4.79
C ARG A 264 32.21 -0.28 -5.86
N GLU A 265 30.93 -0.18 -6.21
CA GLU A 265 30.41 0.81 -7.16
C GLU A 265 30.55 2.23 -6.62
N SER A 266 30.41 2.41 -5.30
CA SER A 266 30.68 3.70 -4.62
C SER A 266 32.15 3.90 -4.24
N GLY A 267 33.06 3.08 -4.80
CA GLY A 267 34.50 3.23 -4.63
C GLY A 267 35.03 2.76 -3.27
N LYS A 268 34.26 1.97 -2.49
CA LYS A 268 34.72 1.42 -1.22
C LYS A 268 35.69 0.26 -1.43
N SER A 269 36.78 0.25 -0.68
CA SER A 269 37.71 -0.89 -0.64
C SER A 269 37.13 -2.04 0.19
N GLU A 270 37.67 -3.25 0.01
CA GLU A 270 37.31 -4.41 0.85
C GLU A 270 37.45 -4.09 2.35
N GLY A 271 38.58 -3.50 2.76
CA GLY A 271 38.81 -3.16 4.17
C GLY A 271 37.73 -2.22 4.71
N GLN A 272 37.36 -1.19 3.96
CA GLN A 272 36.29 -0.26 4.38
C GLN A 272 34.94 -0.94 4.53
N ILE A 273 34.60 -1.88 3.64
CA ILE A 273 33.32 -2.61 3.68
C ILE A 273 33.31 -3.54 4.90
N ARG A 274 34.37 -4.33 5.09
CA ARG A 274 34.48 -5.30 6.20
C ARG A 274 34.56 -4.63 7.57
N ASP A 275 35.26 -3.51 7.67
CA ASP A 275 35.31 -2.70 8.90
C ASP A 275 33.90 -2.18 9.24
N ALA A 276 33.14 -1.71 8.25
CA ALA A 276 31.77 -1.24 8.44
C ALA A 276 30.81 -2.39 8.83
N MET A 277 30.93 -3.57 8.22
CA MET A 277 30.17 -4.76 8.60
C MET A 277 30.46 -5.18 10.06
N THR A 278 31.73 -5.22 10.43
CA THR A 278 32.16 -5.57 11.80
C THR A 278 31.65 -4.56 12.81
N TYR A 279 31.78 -3.25 12.51
CA TYR A 279 31.26 -2.19 13.36
C TYR A 279 29.74 -2.28 13.53
N ALA A 280 29.01 -2.53 12.45
CA ALA A 280 27.56 -2.70 12.50
C ALA A 280 27.17 -3.88 13.40
N TYR A 281 27.92 -5.00 13.35
CA TYR A 281 27.68 -6.14 14.22
C TYR A 281 27.90 -5.79 15.69
N GLU A 282 28.97 -5.07 16.02
CA GLU A 282 29.28 -4.61 17.38
C GLU A 282 28.20 -3.67 17.93
N LYS A 283 27.68 -2.76 17.08
CA LYS A 283 26.63 -1.81 17.45
C LYS A 283 25.27 -2.46 17.63
N LEU A 284 24.86 -3.35 16.72
CA LEU A 284 23.49 -3.87 16.66
C LEU A 284 23.29 -5.15 17.48
N SER A 285 24.30 -6.02 17.60
CA SER A 285 24.14 -7.32 18.27
C SER A 285 23.84 -7.27 19.78
N PRO A 286 24.21 -6.24 20.56
CA PRO A 286 23.82 -6.13 21.96
C PRO A 286 22.31 -6.00 22.18
N VAL A 287 21.56 -5.54 21.18
CA VAL A 287 20.10 -5.35 21.23
C VAL A 287 19.46 -6.16 20.12
N ALA A 288 18.93 -7.35 20.45
CA ALA A 288 18.41 -8.29 19.46
C ALA A 288 17.37 -7.66 18.51
N ALA A 289 16.48 -6.81 19.05
CA ALA A 289 15.47 -6.09 18.28
C ALA A 289 16.08 -5.17 17.21
N TRP A 290 17.20 -4.49 17.49
CA TRP A 290 17.88 -3.65 16.51
C TRP A 290 18.46 -4.47 15.37
N LYS A 291 19.09 -5.60 15.69
CA LYS A 291 19.66 -6.52 14.71
C LYS A 291 18.59 -7.14 13.80
N GLU A 292 17.43 -7.50 14.35
CA GLU A 292 16.32 -8.11 13.61
C GLU A 292 15.69 -7.16 12.57
N LYS A 293 15.73 -5.85 12.81
CA LYS A 293 15.25 -4.84 11.87
C LYS A 293 16.17 -4.69 10.65
N GLY A 294 17.47 -4.91 10.81
CA GLY A 294 18.45 -4.64 9.78
C GLY A 294 18.52 -5.69 8.65
N TYR A 295 18.79 -5.21 7.44
CA TYR A 295 19.21 -6.02 6.28
C TYR A 295 20.39 -5.38 5.55
N PHE A 296 21.08 -6.14 4.69
CA PHE A 296 22.14 -5.64 3.82
C PHE A 296 21.66 -5.58 2.38
N TYR A 297 21.60 -4.38 1.82
CA TYR A 297 21.32 -4.17 0.40
C TYR A 297 22.51 -3.51 -0.29
N LEU A 298 23.45 -4.37 -0.73
CA LEU A 298 24.76 -3.97 -1.23
C LEU A 298 24.86 -3.95 -2.74
N VAL A 299 24.06 -4.74 -3.46
CA VAL A 299 24.11 -4.83 -4.92
C VAL A 299 22.69 -4.72 -5.45
N ASP A 300 22.48 -3.73 -6.31
CA ASP A 300 21.21 -3.43 -6.96
C ASP A 300 21.11 -4.17 -8.29
N GLU A 301 20.00 -4.90 -8.45
CA GLU A 301 19.54 -5.62 -9.65
C GLU A 301 20.63 -6.10 -10.63
N PRO A 302 21.35 -7.20 -10.32
CA PRO A 302 22.23 -7.82 -11.31
C PRO A 302 21.47 -8.14 -12.60
N ASN A 303 22.07 -7.78 -13.75
CA ASN A 303 21.53 -8.06 -15.08
C ASN A 303 22.58 -8.73 -15.96
N VAL A 304 22.18 -9.18 -17.15
CA VAL A 304 23.05 -9.93 -18.09
C VAL A 304 24.36 -9.22 -18.43
N ASN A 305 24.32 -7.89 -18.55
CA ASN A 305 25.47 -7.07 -18.89
C ASN A 305 26.38 -6.82 -17.68
N GLU A 306 25.87 -7.06 -16.47
CA GLU A 306 26.56 -6.84 -15.21
C GLU A 306 26.65 -8.12 -14.37
N SER A 307 26.71 -9.29 -15.01
CA SER A 307 26.74 -10.60 -14.32
C SER A 307 27.89 -10.78 -13.32
N HIS A 308 28.95 -9.97 -13.42
CA HIS A 308 30.02 -9.89 -12.41
C HIS A 308 29.50 -9.49 -11.02
N LYS A 309 28.38 -8.76 -10.94
CA LYS A 309 27.69 -8.39 -9.68
C LYS A 309 27.23 -9.60 -8.88
N LEU A 310 26.94 -10.74 -9.54
CA LEU A 310 26.62 -12.00 -8.84
C LEU A 310 27.80 -12.46 -7.97
N ASN A 311 29.03 -12.33 -8.47
CA ASN A 311 30.23 -12.66 -7.70
C ASN A 311 30.43 -11.70 -6.53
N TRP A 312 30.06 -10.43 -6.67
CA TRP A 312 30.10 -9.47 -5.56
C TRP A 312 29.08 -9.83 -4.47
N ILE A 313 27.85 -10.21 -4.84
CA ILE A 313 26.84 -10.68 -3.87
C ILE A 313 27.39 -11.89 -3.09
N ALA A 314 28.00 -12.85 -3.78
CA ALA A 314 28.59 -14.03 -3.15
C ALA A 314 29.78 -13.67 -2.24
N GLU A 315 30.67 -12.79 -2.69
CA GLU A 315 31.83 -12.34 -1.91
C GLU A 315 31.41 -11.53 -0.67
N TYR A 316 30.43 -10.64 -0.81
CA TYR A 316 29.86 -9.90 0.33
C TYR A 316 29.17 -10.83 1.32
N GLY A 317 28.47 -11.87 0.84
CA GLY A 317 27.89 -12.89 1.73
C GLY A 317 28.97 -13.66 2.52
N GLN A 318 30.11 -13.96 1.90
CA GLN A 318 31.25 -14.58 2.61
C GLN A 318 31.84 -13.64 3.66
N TRP A 319 32.01 -12.36 3.33
CA TRP A 319 32.50 -11.38 4.30
C TRP A 319 31.49 -11.16 5.45
N LEU A 320 30.20 -11.15 5.15
CA LEU A 320 29.15 -11.02 6.17
C LEU A 320 29.08 -12.23 7.08
N GLU A 321 29.30 -13.45 6.58
CA GLU A 321 29.39 -14.63 7.45
C GLU A 321 30.51 -14.47 8.49
N GLU A 322 31.63 -13.86 8.11
CA GLU A 322 32.76 -13.58 9.01
C GLU A 322 32.51 -12.37 9.93
N CYS A 323 32.01 -11.26 9.38
CA CYS A 323 31.93 -9.96 10.06
C CYS A 323 30.59 -9.71 10.77
N PHE A 324 29.50 -10.31 10.30
CA PHE A 324 28.13 -10.15 10.82
C PHE A 324 27.37 -11.49 10.82
N PRO A 325 27.70 -12.45 11.72
CA PRO A 325 27.00 -13.73 11.78
C PRO A 325 25.47 -13.56 11.95
N GLY A 326 24.70 -14.32 11.15
CA GLY A 326 23.24 -14.18 11.09
C GLY A 326 22.77 -12.96 10.28
N TYR A 327 23.58 -12.51 9.31
CA TYR A 327 23.21 -11.44 8.39
C TYR A 327 21.96 -11.78 7.57
N ARG A 328 21.25 -10.73 7.15
CA ARG A 328 20.14 -10.83 6.20
C ARG A 328 20.50 -10.03 4.97
N GLN A 329 21.13 -10.67 4.00
CA GLN A 329 21.45 -10.02 2.72
C GLN A 329 20.25 -10.13 1.77
N LEU A 330 19.92 -8.98 1.20
CA LEU A 330 18.82 -8.76 0.28
C LEU A 330 19.38 -8.62 -1.14
N SER A 331 18.66 -9.17 -2.13
CA SER A 331 18.92 -8.84 -3.54
C SER A 331 17.62 -8.79 -4.34
N PRO A 332 17.34 -7.68 -5.05
CA PRO A 332 16.32 -7.66 -6.06
C PRO A 332 16.81 -8.24 -7.38
N PHE A 333 15.89 -8.85 -8.12
CA PHE A 333 16.16 -9.40 -9.43
C PHE A 333 14.89 -9.45 -10.29
N PHE A 334 15.04 -9.03 -11.55
CA PHE A 334 14.02 -9.16 -12.59
C PHE A 334 14.37 -10.27 -13.61
N SER A 335 15.46 -11.00 -13.38
CA SER A 335 15.87 -12.13 -14.21
C SER A 335 16.49 -13.26 -13.38
N SER A 336 16.16 -14.51 -13.72
CA SER A 336 16.95 -15.67 -13.31
C SER A 336 17.37 -16.43 -14.57
N LEU A 337 18.67 -16.51 -14.78
CA LEU A 337 19.26 -17.09 -15.97
C LEU A 337 20.19 -18.23 -15.60
N TRP A 338 20.49 -19.09 -16.58
CA TRP A 338 21.59 -20.02 -16.44
C TRP A 338 22.89 -19.27 -16.18
N LEU A 339 23.55 -19.57 -15.05
CA LEU A 339 24.94 -19.17 -14.83
C LEU A 339 25.87 -20.13 -15.58
N ARG A 340 25.55 -21.43 -15.52
CA ARG A 340 26.15 -22.49 -16.33
C ARG A 340 25.03 -23.37 -16.87
N GLN A 341 24.87 -23.39 -18.20
CA GLN A 341 23.76 -24.05 -18.89
C GLN A 341 23.59 -25.50 -18.43
N GLY A 342 22.39 -25.85 -17.96
CA GLY A 342 22.08 -27.20 -17.50
C GLY A 342 22.73 -27.60 -16.17
N GLU A 343 23.51 -26.72 -15.53
CA GLU A 343 24.17 -26.97 -14.25
C GLU A 343 23.54 -26.16 -13.10
N THR A 344 23.60 -24.83 -13.16
CA THR A 344 23.15 -23.92 -12.09
C THR A 344 22.65 -22.61 -12.68
N ASP A 345 21.56 -22.08 -12.12
CA ASP A 345 21.05 -20.75 -12.43
C ASP A 345 21.51 -19.72 -11.39
N TRP A 346 21.11 -18.46 -11.56
CA TRP A 346 21.50 -17.38 -10.65
C TRP A 346 20.96 -17.58 -9.24
N ILE A 347 19.71 -18.05 -9.11
CA ILE A 347 19.10 -18.30 -7.81
C ILE A 347 19.86 -19.40 -7.05
N GLU A 348 20.12 -20.56 -7.66
CA GLU A 348 20.88 -21.62 -6.96
C GLU A 348 22.31 -21.20 -6.63
N TYR A 349 22.95 -20.39 -7.47
CA TYR A 349 24.29 -19.86 -7.20
C TYR A 349 24.30 -18.89 -6.01
N LEU A 350 23.30 -18.02 -5.90
CA LEU A 350 23.22 -16.99 -4.86
C LEU A 350 22.57 -17.48 -3.57
N ARG A 351 21.86 -18.61 -3.59
CA ARG A 351 21.12 -19.18 -2.46
C ARG A 351 21.90 -19.28 -1.15
N PRO A 352 23.20 -19.64 -1.13
CA PRO A 352 23.96 -19.65 0.11
C PRO A 352 24.09 -18.26 0.77
N TYR A 353 24.01 -17.18 -0.02
CA TYR A 353 24.40 -15.82 0.36
C TYR A 353 23.24 -14.84 0.51
N ILE A 354 22.01 -15.24 0.16
CA ILE A 354 20.82 -14.41 0.25
C ILE A 354 19.88 -14.96 1.33
N ARG A 355 19.28 -14.06 2.10
CA ARG A 355 18.22 -14.40 3.06
C ARG A 355 16.92 -13.64 2.82
N ILE A 356 16.95 -12.58 2.01
CA ILE A 356 15.75 -11.85 1.58
C ILE A 356 15.73 -11.80 0.05
N TRP A 357 14.84 -12.57 -0.56
CA TRP A 357 14.68 -12.61 -2.02
C TRP A 357 13.64 -11.59 -2.46
N VAL A 358 13.97 -10.72 -3.42
CA VAL A 358 13.10 -9.62 -3.85
C VAL A 358 12.83 -9.65 -5.35
N PRO A 359 12.08 -10.63 -5.86
CA PRO A 359 11.64 -10.65 -7.25
C PRO A 359 10.62 -9.54 -7.56
N LYS A 360 10.40 -9.29 -8.85
CA LYS A 360 9.15 -8.66 -9.31
C LYS A 360 7.95 -9.58 -9.06
N THR A 361 6.75 -9.01 -8.93
CA THR A 361 5.49 -9.76 -8.74
C THR A 361 5.26 -10.85 -9.80
N ILE A 362 5.74 -10.62 -11.04
CA ILE A 362 5.70 -11.59 -12.14
C ILE A 362 6.42 -12.92 -11.86
N ALA A 363 7.36 -12.98 -10.91
CA ALA A 363 8.00 -14.25 -10.53
C ALA A 363 6.99 -15.27 -10.03
N TYR A 364 5.84 -14.81 -9.54
CA TYR A 364 4.78 -15.66 -9.02
C TYR A 364 3.85 -16.20 -10.09
N THR A 365 4.10 -15.89 -11.36
CA THR A 365 3.42 -16.49 -12.52
C THR A 365 4.30 -17.56 -13.14
N THR A 366 3.82 -18.79 -13.14
CA THR A 366 4.52 -19.94 -13.71
C THR A 366 4.54 -19.88 -15.24
N LEU A 367 5.46 -20.63 -15.85
CA LEU A 367 5.54 -20.71 -17.32
C LEU A 367 4.23 -21.21 -17.96
N GLU A 368 3.50 -22.10 -17.28
CA GLU A 368 2.20 -22.60 -17.74
C GLU A 368 1.11 -21.51 -17.70
N GLU A 369 1.13 -20.65 -16.68
CA GLU A 369 0.13 -19.61 -16.46
C GLU A 369 0.26 -18.43 -17.42
N TYR A 370 1.46 -18.07 -17.88
CA TYR A 370 1.63 -17.01 -18.88
C TYR A 370 0.87 -17.28 -20.19
N GLY A 371 0.60 -18.55 -20.51
CA GLY A 371 -0.20 -18.92 -21.68
C GLY A 371 -1.71 -18.82 -21.46
N SER A 372 -2.19 -18.75 -20.21
CA SER A 372 -3.60 -18.82 -19.84
C SER A 372 -4.16 -17.53 -19.26
N ILE A 373 -3.32 -16.68 -18.66
CA ILE A 373 -3.71 -15.40 -18.09
C ILE A 373 -3.67 -14.32 -19.17
N ARG A 374 -4.81 -13.71 -19.44
CA ARG A 374 -4.94 -12.64 -20.45
C ARG A 374 -4.06 -11.45 -20.09
N GLY A 375 -3.22 -11.02 -21.04
CA GLY A 375 -2.36 -9.84 -20.88
C GLY A 375 -1.08 -10.09 -20.07
N ALA A 376 -0.95 -11.24 -19.39
CA ALA A 376 0.27 -11.54 -18.65
C ALA A 376 1.46 -11.69 -19.60
N GLU A 377 2.46 -10.85 -19.43
CA GLU A 377 3.69 -10.90 -20.21
C GLU A 377 4.86 -11.41 -19.37
N MET A 378 5.55 -12.41 -19.90
CA MET A 378 6.80 -12.90 -19.33
C MET A 378 7.92 -11.91 -19.65
N LEU A 379 8.33 -11.10 -18.66
CA LEU A 379 9.48 -10.19 -18.79
C LEU A 379 10.83 -10.90 -18.56
N TYR A 380 10.80 -12.13 -18.04
CA TYR A 380 11.99 -12.94 -17.85
C TYR A 380 12.60 -13.33 -19.20
N GLN A 381 13.93 -13.21 -19.30
CA GLN A 381 14.69 -13.56 -20.51
C GLN A 381 15.26 -14.98 -20.39
N GLY A 382 15.69 -15.57 -21.52
CA GLY A 382 16.48 -16.81 -21.55
C GLY A 382 15.69 -18.12 -21.60
N ASP A 383 16.38 -19.25 -21.36
CA ASP A 383 15.82 -20.61 -21.36
C ASP A 383 15.12 -20.94 -20.03
N ILE A 384 14.00 -20.27 -19.79
CA ILE A 384 13.20 -20.42 -18.56
C ILE A 384 12.60 -21.83 -18.47
N GLY A 385 12.15 -22.40 -19.60
CA GLY A 385 11.63 -23.76 -19.63
C GLY A 385 12.65 -24.80 -19.14
N GLY A 386 13.92 -24.68 -19.55
CA GLY A 386 14.99 -25.52 -19.04
C GLY A 386 15.27 -25.30 -17.54
N ILE A 387 15.24 -24.06 -17.06
CA ILE A 387 15.44 -23.72 -15.64
C ILE A 387 14.31 -24.30 -14.79
N THR A 388 13.05 -24.02 -15.15
CA THR A 388 11.86 -24.55 -14.47
C THR A 388 11.86 -26.07 -14.48
N ALA A 389 12.18 -26.72 -15.60
CA ALA A 389 12.24 -28.18 -15.66
C ALA A 389 13.29 -28.79 -14.71
N LYS A 390 14.37 -28.05 -14.40
CA LYS A 390 15.44 -28.53 -13.52
C LYS A 390 15.22 -28.18 -12.04
N PHE A 391 14.79 -26.95 -11.75
CA PHE A 391 14.75 -26.40 -10.39
C PHE A 391 13.34 -26.13 -9.87
N GLY A 392 12.31 -26.23 -10.72
CA GLY A 392 10.94 -25.84 -10.42
C GLY A 392 10.65 -24.37 -10.70
N ASP A 393 9.38 -23.99 -10.62
CA ASP A 393 8.95 -22.59 -10.72
C ASP A 393 9.32 -21.80 -9.47
N TYR A 394 9.42 -20.49 -9.62
CA TYR A 394 9.86 -19.62 -8.53
C TYR A 394 9.00 -19.73 -7.24
N PRO A 395 7.66 -19.79 -7.28
CA PRO A 395 6.83 -19.96 -6.07
C PRO A 395 7.20 -21.18 -5.23
N ASP A 396 7.51 -22.31 -5.87
CA ASP A 396 7.91 -23.53 -5.16
C ASP A 396 9.34 -23.42 -4.63
N ARG A 397 10.22 -22.79 -5.40
CA ARG A 397 11.61 -22.54 -5.01
C ARG A 397 11.69 -21.64 -3.79
N VAL A 398 10.94 -20.53 -3.75
CA VAL A 398 10.98 -19.61 -2.61
C VAL A 398 10.43 -20.26 -1.35
N LYS A 399 9.31 -21.00 -1.43
CA LYS A 399 8.79 -21.79 -0.30
C LYS A 399 9.82 -22.79 0.24
N LYS A 400 10.56 -23.45 -0.67
CA LYS A 400 11.64 -24.35 -0.28
C LYS A 400 12.78 -23.61 0.44
N MET A 401 13.20 -22.46 -0.08
CA MET A 401 14.23 -21.62 0.55
C MET A 401 13.81 -21.09 1.91
N GLU A 402 12.54 -20.73 2.10
CA GLU A 402 11.98 -20.35 3.41
C GLU A 402 12.05 -21.50 4.42
N GLN A 403 11.72 -22.72 4.00
CA GLN A 403 11.71 -23.91 4.85
C GLN A 403 13.12 -24.44 5.17
N GLU A 404 14.03 -24.42 4.20
CA GLU A 404 15.35 -25.05 4.32
C GLU A 404 16.45 -24.08 4.78
N ASP A 405 16.37 -22.80 4.40
CA ASP A 405 17.47 -21.84 4.59
C ASP A 405 17.12 -20.71 5.58
N GLY A 406 15.87 -20.67 6.08
CA GLY A 406 15.36 -19.55 6.86
C GLY A 406 15.29 -18.25 6.05
N ALA A 407 15.11 -18.36 4.73
CA ALA A 407 14.94 -17.21 3.86
C ALA A 407 13.55 -16.57 4.04
N GLU A 408 13.39 -15.38 3.46
CA GLU A 408 12.11 -14.67 3.39
C GLU A 408 11.90 -14.12 1.98
N ALA A 409 10.65 -14.13 1.53
CA ALA A 409 10.24 -13.47 0.31
C ALA A 409 9.80 -12.03 0.58
N TRP A 410 10.40 -11.08 -0.14
CA TRP A 410 9.86 -9.76 -0.39
C TRP A 410 9.51 -9.66 -1.89
N TRP A 411 8.99 -8.54 -2.34
CA TRP A 411 8.90 -8.26 -3.77
C TRP A 411 8.99 -6.77 -4.04
N TYR A 412 9.11 -6.40 -5.31
CA TYR A 412 9.17 -5.01 -5.72
C TYR A 412 8.43 -4.74 -7.03
N VAL A 413 8.08 -3.47 -7.22
CA VAL A 413 7.49 -2.94 -8.46
C VAL A 413 8.25 -1.70 -8.93
N THR A 414 8.17 -1.43 -10.22
CA THR A 414 8.68 -0.19 -10.84
C THR A 414 7.63 0.34 -11.81
N SER A 415 8.03 0.94 -12.93
CA SER A 415 7.15 1.17 -14.08
C SER A 415 6.68 -0.13 -14.75
N GLN A 416 7.31 -1.26 -14.42
CA GLN A 416 6.93 -2.60 -14.87
C GLN A 416 7.03 -3.63 -13.73
N PRO A 417 6.25 -4.73 -13.75
CA PRO A 417 5.37 -5.20 -14.85
C PRO A 417 4.18 -4.28 -15.12
N SER A 418 3.59 -4.34 -16.31
CA SER A 418 2.35 -3.60 -16.62
C SER A 418 1.11 -4.47 -16.37
N ASP A 419 -0.07 -3.88 -16.59
CA ASP A 419 -1.35 -4.61 -16.71
C ASP A 419 -1.14 -5.99 -17.37
N PRO A 420 -1.64 -7.09 -16.75
CA PRO A 420 -2.57 -7.16 -15.61
C PRO A 420 -1.93 -7.09 -14.21
N TYR A 421 -0.61 -6.88 -14.11
CA TYR A 421 0.08 -6.78 -12.82
C TYR A 421 0.02 -5.36 -12.27
N ILE A 422 -0.06 -5.25 -10.95
CA ILE A 422 -0.20 -3.97 -10.25
C ILE A 422 1.18 -3.30 -10.07
N THR A 423 1.22 -1.98 -10.29
CA THR A 423 2.35 -1.11 -9.92
C THR A 423 1.89 0.06 -9.05
N LEU A 424 2.78 1.03 -8.81
CA LEU A 424 2.45 2.29 -8.15
C LEU A 424 2.45 3.50 -9.11
N ASN A 425 2.29 3.26 -10.43
CA ASN A 425 2.16 4.34 -11.41
C ASN A 425 0.86 5.12 -11.19
N THR A 426 0.83 6.43 -11.45
CA THR A 426 -0.38 7.27 -11.28
C THR A 426 -1.53 6.86 -12.20
N THR A 427 -1.27 6.04 -13.22
CA THR A 427 -2.29 5.57 -14.17
C THR A 427 -2.97 4.27 -13.76
N GLU A 428 -2.53 3.60 -12.70
CA GLU A 428 -3.21 2.40 -12.21
C GLU A 428 -4.58 2.75 -11.60
N PRO A 429 -5.59 1.85 -11.61
CA PRO A 429 -6.79 2.02 -10.80
C PRO A 429 -6.39 2.20 -9.33
N GLY A 430 -7.03 3.14 -8.60
CA GLY A 430 -6.56 3.46 -7.25
C GLY A 430 -6.71 2.31 -6.25
N VAL A 431 -7.77 1.50 -6.38
CA VAL A 431 -7.96 0.27 -5.58
C VAL A 431 -6.80 -0.73 -5.72
N ALA A 432 -6.11 -0.73 -6.87
CA ALA A 432 -5.00 -1.64 -7.12
C ALA A 432 -3.88 -1.49 -6.08
N TYR A 433 -3.61 -0.27 -5.61
CA TYR A 433 -2.55 -0.01 -4.64
C TYR A 433 -2.77 -0.73 -3.31
N ARG A 434 -4.03 -0.86 -2.85
CA ARG A 434 -4.38 -1.66 -1.66
C ARG A 434 -4.35 -3.16 -1.97
N VAL A 435 -4.93 -3.57 -3.10
CA VAL A 435 -4.96 -4.98 -3.55
C VAL A 435 -3.56 -5.57 -3.65
N LEU A 436 -2.55 -4.77 -4.02
CA LEU A 436 -1.15 -5.21 -4.03
C LEU A 436 -0.73 -5.80 -2.66
N PHE A 437 -1.09 -5.18 -1.54
CA PHE A 437 -0.74 -5.70 -0.20
C PHE A 437 -1.61 -6.88 0.22
N TRP A 438 -2.82 -7.00 -0.31
CA TRP A 438 -3.65 -8.20 -0.15
C TRP A 438 -3.04 -9.40 -0.88
N GLN A 439 -2.57 -9.18 -2.11
CA GLN A 439 -1.79 -10.18 -2.86
C GLN A 439 -0.51 -10.53 -2.09
N GLN A 440 0.17 -9.54 -1.50
CA GLN A 440 1.36 -9.76 -0.68
C GLN A 440 1.06 -10.75 0.46
N LYS A 441 -0.05 -10.53 1.18
CA LYS A 441 -0.49 -11.41 2.26
C LYS A 441 -0.85 -12.82 1.78
N LEU A 442 -1.57 -12.93 0.66
CA LEU A 442 -1.97 -14.21 0.07
C LEU A 442 -0.76 -15.10 -0.26
N TYR A 443 0.34 -14.49 -0.71
CA TYR A 443 1.55 -15.20 -1.11
C TYR A 443 2.57 -15.38 0.04
N GLY A 444 2.26 -14.91 1.25
CA GLY A 444 3.18 -15.00 2.40
C GLY A 444 4.42 -14.10 2.25
N VAL A 445 4.37 -13.11 1.36
CA VAL A 445 5.47 -12.17 1.12
C VAL A 445 5.55 -11.20 2.29
N LYS A 446 6.71 -11.11 2.95
CA LYS A 446 6.87 -10.35 4.20
C LYS A 446 7.22 -8.88 4.04
N GLY A 447 7.65 -8.48 2.84
CA GLY A 447 8.04 -7.11 2.63
C GLY A 447 7.90 -6.59 1.21
N PHE A 448 7.77 -5.27 1.13
CA PHE A 448 7.58 -4.53 -0.09
C PHE A 448 8.74 -3.57 -0.34
N LEU A 449 9.40 -3.71 -1.48
CA LEU A 449 10.43 -2.78 -1.93
C LEU A 449 9.88 -1.88 -3.05
N TYR A 450 10.10 -0.57 -2.92
CA TYR A 450 9.86 0.38 -4.02
C TYR A 450 11.12 1.17 -4.33
N TRP A 451 11.42 1.33 -5.62
CA TRP A 451 12.72 1.82 -6.07
C TRP A 451 12.94 3.32 -5.78
N SER A 452 11.88 4.12 -5.58
CA SER A 452 11.98 5.51 -5.10
C SER A 452 10.63 6.09 -4.67
N THR A 453 10.60 7.05 -3.74
CA THR A 453 9.40 7.81 -3.35
C THR A 453 9.47 9.30 -3.71
N ASN A 454 10.66 9.79 -4.07
CA ASN A 454 10.94 11.20 -4.34
C ASN A 454 11.86 11.38 -5.56
N TYR A 455 11.68 10.59 -6.62
CA TYR A 455 12.42 10.74 -7.87
C TYR A 455 11.97 11.97 -8.68
N TRP A 456 11.85 13.11 -8.00
CA TRP A 456 11.37 14.38 -8.51
C TRP A 456 12.26 14.88 -9.65
N SER A 457 11.63 15.41 -10.69
CA SER A 457 12.29 16.08 -11.81
C SER A 457 11.59 17.41 -12.07
N GLY A 458 12.31 18.41 -12.59
CA GLY A 458 11.75 19.75 -12.79
C GLY A 458 11.23 20.36 -11.49
N ASP A 459 9.94 20.70 -11.44
CA ASP A 459 9.28 21.22 -10.22
C ASP A 459 8.84 20.12 -9.24
N GLY A 460 8.96 18.84 -9.64
CA GLY A 460 8.56 17.68 -8.85
C GLY A 460 7.06 17.39 -8.83
N TRP A 461 6.23 18.17 -9.52
CA TRP A 461 4.77 18.01 -9.52
C TRP A 461 4.22 17.34 -10.78
N ASN A 462 4.91 17.43 -11.93
CA ASN A 462 4.49 16.75 -13.16
C ASN A 462 5.59 15.85 -13.73
N ALA A 463 6.25 15.08 -12.86
CA ALA A 463 7.34 14.20 -13.27
C ALA A 463 6.77 13.00 -14.05
N CYS A 464 7.34 12.76 -15.23
CA CYS A 464 7.07 11.60 -16.05
C CYS A 464 8.36 11.11 -16.70
N GLU A 465 8.39 9.83 -17.04
CA GLU A 465 9.55 9.17 -17.62
C GLU A 465 9.15 8.41 -18.88
N ASN A 466 10.04 8.39 -19.87
CA ASN A 466 9.92 7.49 -21.03
C ASN A 466 10.86 6.30 -20.79
N VAL A 467 10.42 5.33 -19.98
CA VAL A 467 11.33 4.28 -19.48
C VAL A 467 11.58 3.18 -20.53
N TRP A 468 10.64 2.92 -21.45
CA TRP A 468 10.69 1.73 -22.32
C TRP A 468 10.15 1.93 -23.75
N GLY A 469 10.34 3.11 -24.35
CA GLY A 469 9.90 3.37 -25.75
C GLY A 469 9.12 4.67 -25.88
N ASP A 470 7.96 4.61 -26.55
CA ASP A 470 7.03 5.71 -26.80
C ASP A 470 5.98 5.91 -25.69
N ARG A 471 5.90 5.01 -24.71
CA ARG A 471 4.98 5.13 -23.57
C ARG A 471 5.56 6.01 -22.46
N THR A 472 4.86 7.09 -22.16
CA THR A 472 5.13 7.94 -20.99
C THR A 472 4.53 7.30 -19.74
N THR A 473 5.35 7.15 -18.71
CA THR A 473 4.94 6.66 -17.40
C THR A 473 4.88 7.82 -16.41
N TYR A 474 3.75 7.94 -15.70
CA TYR A 474 3.51 8.97 -14.70
C TYR A 474 3.62 8.40 -13.27
N GLY A 475 4.26 9.13 -12.38
CA GLY A 475 4.34 8.79 -10.95
C GLY A 475 5.32 7.67 -10.55
N ASN A 476 5.96 7.00 -11.50
CA ASN A 476 7.00 6.00 -11.21
C ASN A 476 8.13 6.63 -10.37
N GLY A 477 8.47 6.01 -9.24
CA GLY A 477 9.49 6.53 -8.32
C GLY A 477 9.04 7.73 -7.47
N GLN A 478 7.74 8.03 -7.42
CA GLN A 478 7.22 9.21 -6.71
C GLN A 478 5.95 8.84 -5.94
N LEU A 479 5.93 9.04 -4.62
CA LEU A 479 4.73 8.91 -3.77
C LEU A 479 4.46 10.17 -2.94
N MET A 480 5.39 11.11 -2.94
CA MET A 480 5.29 12.40 -2.29
C MET A 480 5.63 13.50 -3.29
N TYR A 481 5.31 14.74 -2.94
CA TYR A 481 5.54 15.93 -3.76
C TYR A 481 6.29 17.02 -2.96
N PRO A 482 7.12 17.86 -3.59
CA PRO A 482 7.77 18.97 -2.89
C PRO A 482 6.75 19.99 -2.35
N GLY A 483 6.72 20.18 -1.03
CA GLY A 483 5.79 21.10 -0.36
C GLY A 483 5.95 22.59 -0.71
N GLY A 484 7.13 23.04 -1.11
CA GLY A 484 7.40 24.46 -1.33
C GLY A 484 6.46 25.14 -2.34
N LYS A 485 5.94 24.41 -3.34
CA LYS A 485 5.00 24.94 -4.35
C LYS A 485 3.66 25.38 -3.76
N VAL A 486 3.23 24.73 -2.68
CA VAL A 486 1.96 25.00 -1.97
C VAL A 486 2.20 25.65 -0.59
N GLY A 487 3.46 26.02 -0.30
CA GLY A 487 3.85 26.66 0.95
C GLY A 487 3.79 25.72 2.15
N GLU A 488 4.12 24.44 1.96
CA GLU A 488 4.35 23.47 3.04
C GLU A 488 5.85 23.30 3.30
N ASP A 489 6.21 23.24 4.59
CA ASP A 489 7.58 22.98 5.06
C ASP A 489 7.92 21.48 5.10
N THR A 490 6.93 20.61 4.86
CA THR A 490 7.06 19.16 4.73
C THR A 490 6.71 18.74 3.30
N PRO A 491 7.06 17.50 2.87
CA PRO A 491 6.51 16.98 1.62
C PRO A 491 4.98 16.88 1.66
N VAL A 492 4.37 16.95 0.49
CA VAL A 492 2.93 16.74 0.30
C VAL A 492 2.69 15.28 -0.07
N GLY A 493 1.67 14.67 0.54
CA GLY A 493 1.27 13.29 0.29
C GLY A 493 0.60 13.10 -1.08
N SER A 494 0.22 11.86 -1.35
CA SER A 494 -0.52 11.50 -2.57
C SER A 494 -1.64 10.51 -2.26
N LEU A 495 -2.67 10.46 -3.10
CA LEU A 495 -3.71 9.42 -3.04
C LEU A 495 -3.08 8.01 -3.09
N ARG A 496 -1.97 7.86 -3.81
CA ARG A 496 -1.19 6.62 -3.87
C ARG A 496 -0.54 6.28 -2.54
N LEU A 497 0.06 7.25 -1.85
CA LEU A 497 0.68 7.02 -0.54
C LEU A 497 -0.36 6.66 0.52
N GLU A 498 -1.54 7.31 0.50
CA GLU A 498 -2.67 6.94 1.35
C GLU A 498 -3.11 5.50 1.09
N SER A 499 -3.30 5.11 -0.17
CA SER A 499 -3.67 3.73 -0.51
C SER A 499 -2.58 2.69 -0.17
N VAL A 500 -1.30 3.08 -0.25
CA VAL A 500 -0.17 2.23 0.19
C VAL A 500 -0.17 2.04 1.70
N LEU A 501 -0.41 3.12 2.46
CA LEU A 501 -0.56 3.07 3.91
C LEU A 501 -1.72 2.14 4.30
N ASP A 502 -2.90 2.36 3.70
CA ASP A 502 -4.07 1.52 3.98
C ASP A 502 -3.79 0.04 3.67
N GLY A 503 -3.10 -0.26 2.55
CA GLY A 503 -2.73 -1.63 2.20
C GLY A 503 -1.75 -2.27 3.20
N ILE A 504 -0.82 -1.48 3.76
CA ILE A 504 0.09 -1.91 4.82
C ILE A 504 -0.70 -2.23 6.10
N GLU A 505 -1.68 -1.41 6.44
CA GLU A 505 -2.57 -1.62 7.60
C GLU A 505 -3.50 -2.83 7.38
N ASP A 506 -4.05 -3.02 6.17
CA ASP A 506 -4.81 -4.21 5.77
C ASP A 506 -4.00 -5.50 5.97
N TYR A 507 -2.74 -5.51 5.54
CA TYR A 507 -1.83 -6.65 5.74
C TYR A 507 -1.69 -7.00 7.23
N GLN A 508 -1.65 -5.98 8.09
CA GLN A 508 -1.60 -6.15 9.54
C GLN A 508 -2.91 -6.71 10.10
N VAL A 509 -4.06 -6.20 9.65
CA VAL A 509 -5.38 -6.71 10.05
C VAL A 509 -5.55 -8.17 9.61
N PHE A 510 -5.14 -8.54 8.39
CA PHE A 510 -5.12 -9.94 7.97
C PHE A 510 -4.22 -10.81 8.83
N THR A 511 -3.08 -10.30 9.28
CA THR A 511 -2.18 -11.05 10.17
C THR A 511 -2.82 -11.28 11.54
N MET A 512 -3.53 -10.28 12.07
CA MET A 512 -4.30 -10.42 13.30
C MET A 512 -5.45 -11.42 13.15
N LEU A 513 -6.14 -11.41 12.01
CA LEU A 513 -7.20 -12.38 11.69
C LEU A 513 -6.64 -13.81 11.55
N GLU A 514 -5.52 -13.97 10.85
CA GLU A 514 -4.83 -15.25 10.64
C GLU A 514 -4.46 -15.93 11.96
N GLU A 515 -4.03 -15.18 12.98
CA GLU A 515 -3.76 -15.74 14.31
C GLU A 515 -5.01 -16.33 14.99
N ARG A 516 -6.21 -15.93 14.56
CA ARG A 516 -7.49 -16.38 15.14
C ARG A 516 -8.12 -17.52 14.35
N ILE A 517 -8.03 -17.47 13.01
CA ILE A 517 -8.75 -18.42 12.13
C ILE A 517 -7.83 -19.30 11.28
N GLY A 518 -6.52 -19.03 11.27
CA GLY A 518 -5.53 -19.74 10.47
C GLY A 518 -5.36 -19.18 9.06
N ALA A 519 -4.23 -19.55 8.43
CA ALA A 519 -3.80 -19.01 7.14
C ALA A 519 -4.73 -19.34 5.99
N GLU A 520 -5.27 -20.57 5.92
CA GLU A 520 -6.11 -20.98 4.79
C GLU A 520 -7.45 -20.24 4.77
N GLU A 521 -8.08 -20.04 5.92
CA GLU A 521 -9.35 -19.33 5.99
C GLU A 521 -9.18 -17.83 5.73
N THR A 522 -8.06 -17.26 6.19
CA THR A 522 -7.65 -15.89 5.85
C THR A 522 -7.41 -15.75 4.34
N ALA A 523 -6.74 -16.73 3.72
CA ALA A 523 -6.52 -16.76 2.29
C ALA A 523 -7.83 -16.89 1.51
N ASN A 524 -8.83 -17.63 2.00
CA ASN A 524 -10.15 -17.73 1.38
C ASN A 524 -10.88 -16.37 1.32
N LEU A 525 -10.74 -15.53 2.37
CA LEU A 525 -11.25 -14.16 2.33
C LEU A 525 -10.52 -13.33 1.26
N ILE A 526 -9.19 -13.34 1.25
CA ILE A 526 -8.40 -12.59 0.25
C ILE A 526 -8.73 -13.04 -1.19
N ARG A 527 -8.98 -14.34 -1.41
CA ARG A 527 -9.31 -14.92 -2.72
C ARG A 527 -10.62 -14.43 -3.33
N ARG A 528 -11.49 -13.78 -2.54
CA ARG A 528 -12.69 -13.10 -3.06
C ARG A 528 -12.31 -11.87 -3.89
N THR A 529 -11.22 -11.20 -3.53
CA THR A 529 -10.67 -10.03 -4.24
C THR A 529 -9.60 -10.42 -5.26
N THR A 530 -8.69 -11.34 -4.91
CA THR A 530 -7.54 -11.67 -5.78
C THR A 530 -7.11 -13.12 -5.62
N THR A 531 -6.94 -13.82 -6.74
CA THR A 531 -6.50 -15.22 -6.74
C THR A 531 -5.08 -15.41 -7.25
N HIS A 532 -4.52 -14.40 -7.91
CA HIS A 532 -3.18 -14.39 -8.49
C HIS A 532 -2.71 -12.94 -8.71
N PRO A 533 -1.39 -12.60 -8.76
CA PRO A 533 -0.90 -11.23 -8.92
C PRO A 533 -1.38 -10.50 -10.19
N ALA A 534 -1.85 -11.28 -11.17
CA ALA A 534 -2.43 -10.82 -12.43
C ALA A 534 -3.93 -11.13 -12.56
N VAL A 535 -4.61 -11.61 -11.51
CA VAL A 535 -6.05 -11.91 -11.51
C VAL A 535 -6.69 -11.41 -10.23
N TRP A 536 -7.31 -10.25 -10.33
CA TRP A 536 -7.89 -9.50 -9.23
C TRP A 536 -9.14 -8.73 -9.66
N ASN A 537 -9.99 -8.37 -8.70
CA ASN A 537 -11.20 -7.58 -8.90
C ASN A 537 -10.90 -6.09 -8.71
N ALA A 538 -11.24 -5.28 -9.71
CA ALA A 538 -11.10 -3.83 -9.67
C ALA A 538 -12.39 -3.10 -9.27
N ASP A 539 -13.46 -3.82 -8.97
CA ASP A 539 -14.72 -3.24 -8.48
C ASP A 539 -14.51 -2.63 -7.08
N GLU A 540 -14.64 -1.31 -7.00
CA GLU A 540 -14.36 -0.50 -5.83
C GLU A 540 -15.37 -0.75 -4.69
N ASP A 541 -16.64 -0.98 -5.03
CA ASP A 541 -17.72 -1.23 -4.09
C ASP A 541 -17.58 -2.63 -3.47
N ASP A 542 -17.24 -3.63 -4.29
CA ASP A 542 -16.93 -4.98 -3.83
C ASP A 542 -15.71 -4.96 -2.90
N PHE A 543 -14.62 -4.29 -3.29
CA PHE A 543 -13.43 -4.17 -2.44
C PHE A 543 -13.73 -3.51 -1.09
N ALA A 544 -14.47 -2.40 -1.08
CA ALA A 544 -14.89 -1.74 0.15
C ALA A 544 -15.70 -2.69 1.06
N GLY A 545 -16.61 -3.47 0.46
CA GLY A 545 -17.38 -4.49 1.17
C GLY A 545 -16.51 -5.58 1.79
N GLU A 546 -15.53 -6.11 1.05
CA GLU A 546 -14.58 -7.12 1.56
C GLU A 546 -13.73 -6.58 2.72
N ARG A 547 -13.29 -5.31 2.64
CA ARG A 547 -12.52 -4.67 3.72
C ARG A 547 -13.35 -4.49 5.00
N ILE A 548 -14.65 -4.23 4.87
CA ILE A 548 -15.57 -4.16 6.01
C ILE A 548 -15.79 -5.55 6.63
N ILE A 549 -15.97 -6.59 5.80
CA ILE A 549 -16.05 -7.98 6.26
C ILE A 549 -14.81 -8.37 7.07
N LEU A 550 -13.61 -8.02 6.58
CA LEU A 550 -12.34 -8.25 7.28
C LEU A 550 -12.35 -7.66 8.70
N GLY A 551 -12.70 -6.38 8.84
CA GLY A 551 -12.72 -5.70 10.14
C GLY A 551 -13.80 -6.22 11.08
N ASN A 552 -15.04 -6.36 10.59
CA ASN A 552 -16.18 -6.88 11.37
C ASN A 552 -15.93 -8.30 11.88
N TRP A 553 -15.30 -9.16 11.07
CA TRP A 553 -14.97 -10.51 11.47
C TRP A 553 -13.92 -10.53 12.59
N LEU A 554 -12.85 -9.74 12.45
CA LEU A 554 -11.80 -9.65 13.47
C LEU A 554 -12.34 -9.08 14.79
N GLU A 555 -13.19 -8.05 14.74
CA GLU A 555 -13.84 -7.49 15.92
C GLU A 555 -14.71 -8.52 16.64
N ALA A 556 -15.58 -9.23 15.91
CA ALA A 556 -16.46 -10.24 16.48
C ALA A 556 -15.68 -11.37 17.19
N LEU A 557 -14.53 -11.76 16.64
CA LEU A 557 -13.63 -12.75 17.27
C LEU A 557 -12.91 -12.21 18.51
N SER A 558 -12.73 -10.89 18.59
CA SER A 558 -12.09 -10.22 19.73
C SER A 558 -13.05 -10.09 20.92
N GLN A 559 -14.35 -9.94 20.66
CA GLN A 559 -15.40 -9.84 21.68
C GLN A 559 -15.85 -11.21 22.25
N ALA A 560 -15.57 -12.32 21.56
CA ALA A 560 -15.98 -13.67 21.98
C ALA A 560 -15.11 -14.31 23.09
N ARG A 561 -14.27 -13.52 23.78
CA ARG A 561 -13.31 -13.98 24.80
C ARG A 561 -13.74 -13.72 26.24
#